data_AF-A0A355RFG1-F1
#
_entry.id   AF-A0A355RFG1-F1
#
_cell.length_a   1.000
_cell.length_b   1.000
_cell.length_c   1.000
_cell.angle_alpha   90.00
_cell.angle_beta   90.00
_cell.angle_gamma   90.00
#
_symmetry.space_group_name_H-M   'P 1'
#
loop_
_entity.id
_entity.type
_entity.pdbx_description
1 polymer ?
#
loop_
_entity_poly.entity_id
_entity_poly.type
_entity_poly.pdbx_seq_one_letter_code
_entity_poly.pdbx_strand_id
1 'polypeptide(L)' 'MQEFAAAKRITLIPVSLENLKRQITPTQSPAVQAAYGLGSIAEAAALSAAGDGSSLIFKRLVSSDKLTTCAFAKGSFK' A
#
# COMPACT_ATOMS: atom_id res chain seq x y z
N MET A 1 -5.47 -10.95 -6.31
CA MET A 1 -4.24 -10.81 -5.49
C MET A 1 -3.54 -12.14 -5.25
N GLN A 2 -4.21 -13.18 -4.72
CA GLN A 2 -3.57 -14.48 -4.46
C GLN A 2 -2.99 -15.13 -5.73
N GLU A 3 -3.79 -15.24 -6.79
CA GLU A 3 -3.34 -15.78 -8.09
C GLU A 3 -2.18 -14.97 -8.69
N PHE A 4 -2.25 -13.63 -8.61
CA PHE A 4 -1.17 -12.76 -9.09
C PHE A 4 0.14 -13.01 -8.31
N ALA A 5 0.05 -13.11 -6.98
CA ALA A 5 1.22 -13.38 -6.15
C ALA A 5 1.84 -14.75 -6.47
N ALA A 6 1.01 -15.78 -6.64
CA ALA A 6 1.45 -17.12 -7.04
C ALA A 6 2.11 -17.10 -8.42
N ALA A 7 1.48 -16.48 -9.42
CA ALA A 7 2.00 -16.38 -10.78
C ALA A 7 3.32 -15.62 -10.87
N LYS A 8 3.50 -14.60 -10.02
CA LYS A 8 4.75 -13.81 -9.93
C LYS A 8 5.77 -14.38 -8.96
N ARG A 9 5.44 -15.45 -8.23
CA ARG A 9 6.27 -16.05 -7.18
C ARG A 9 6.74 -15.02 -6.15
N ILE A 10 5.82 -14.14 -5.73
CA ILE A 10 6.05 -13.15 -4.69
C ILE A 10 5.21 -13.47 -3.46
N THR A 11 5.70 -13.06 -2.29
CA THR A 11 4.95 -13.21 -1.03
C THR A 11 3.79 -12.23 -0.98
N LEU A 12 2.60 -12.72 -0.65
CA LEU A 12 1.45 -11.88 -0.32
C LEU A 12 1.41 -11.66 1.19
N ILE A 13 1.57 -10.40 1.62
CA ILE A 13 1.55 -10.02 3.04
C ILE A 13 0.17 -9.41 3.35
N PRO A 14 -0.68 -10.06 4.17
CA PRO A 14 -1.91 -9.45 4.65
C PRO A 14 -1.59 -8.36 5.66
N VAL A 15 -2.27 -7.21 5.57
CA VAL A 15 -2.11 -6.09 6.49
C VAL A 15 -3.45 -5.78 7.14
N SER A 16 -3.48 -5.69 8.47
CA SER A 16 -4.70 -5.35 9.20
C SER A 16 -5.10 -3.89 8.97
N LEU A 17 -6.39 -3.58 9.09
CA LEU A 17 -6.86 -2.20 8.98
C LEU A 17 -6.22 -1.29 10.04
N GLU A 18 -5.95 -1.81 11.23
CA GLU A 18 -5.25 -1.08 12.29
C GLU A 18 -3.84 -0.67 11.83
N ASN A 19 -3.07 -1.61 11.26
CA ASN A 19 -1.73 -1.33 10.77
C ASN A 19 -1.73 -0.34 9.59
N LEU A 20 -2.76 -0.39 8.72
CA LEU A 20 -2.93 0.61 7.67
C LEU A 20 -3.15 2.01 8.23
N LYS A 21 -4.01 2.15 9.25
CA LYS A 21 -4.33 3.45 9.87
C LYS A 21 -3.14 4.10 10.57
N ARG A 22 -2.13 3.32 10.97
CA ARG A 22 -0.90 3.84 11.58
C ARG A 22 0.04 4.51 10.57
N GLN A 23 -0.16 4.29 9.26
CA GLN A 23 0.74 4.81 8.24
C GLN A 23 0.41 6.24 7.84
N ILE A 24 1.44 7.06 7.65
CA ILE A 24 1.31 8.40 7.10
C ILE A 24 1.36 8.30 5.57
N THR A 25 0.24 8.62 4.93
CA THR A 25 0.11 8.55 3.47
C THR A 25 0.10 9.94 2.84
N PRO A 26 1.06 10.30 1.97
CA PRO A 26 1.06 11.60 1.30
C PRO A 26 -0.15 11.81 0.39
N THR A 27 -0.68 10.75 -0.23
CA THR A 27 -1.88 10.86 -1.06
C THR A 27 -3.13 10.78 -0.18
N GLN A 28 -4.06 11.70 -0.43
CA GLN A 28 -5.32 11.81 0.30
C GLN A 28 -6.49 11.60 -0.67
N SER A 29 -7.26 10.53 -0.46
CA SER A 29 -8.47 10.22 -1.24
C SER A 29 -9.72 10.42 -0.38
N PRO A 30 -10.65 11.31 -0.77
CA PRO A 30 -11.89 11.51 -0.03
C PRO A 30 -12.72 10.23 0.15
N ALA A 31 -12.75 9.37 -0.88
CA ALA A 31 -13.47 8.09 -0.82
C ALA A 31 -12.85 7.12 0.20
N VAL A 32 -11.52 7.02 0.23
CA VAL A 32 -10.81 6.17 1.20
C VAL A 32 -10.94 6.72 2.61
N GLN A 33 -10.87 8.05 2.77
CA GLN A 33 -11.08 8.71 4.05
C GLN A 33 -12.50 8.43 4.59
N ALA A 34 -13.53 8.57 3.74
CA ALA A 34 -14.91 8.29 4.14
C ALA A 34 -15.14 6.82 4.51
N ALA A 35 -14.54 5.88 3.77
CA ALA A 35 -14.74 4.45 3.98
C ALA A 35 -13.89 3.87 5.12
N TYR A 36 -12.66 4.36 5.30
CA TYR A 36 -11.66 3.71 6.16
C TYR A 36 -10.92 4.67 7.10
N GLY A 37 -11.11 5.98 6.98
CA GLY A 37 -10.42 6.98 7.80
C GLY A 37 -8.93 7.10 7.53
N LEU A 38 -8.47 6.77 6.31
CA LEU A 38 -7.07 6.83 5.90
C LEU A 38 -6.93 7.47 4.51
N GLY A 39 -5.75 7.99 4.18
CA GLY A 39 -5.55 8.74 2.93
C GLY A 39 -5.43 7.87 1.69
N SER A 40 -4.66 6.79 1.76
CA SER A 40 -4.42 5.87 0.63
C SER A 40 -4.16 4.44 1.10
N ILE A 41 -5.02 3.49 0.69
CA ILE A 41 -4.84 2.06 1.02
C ILE A 41 -3.51 1.53 0.47
N ALA A 42 -3.18 1.87 -0.78
CA ALA A 42 -2.00 1.33 -1.45
C ALA A 42 -0.69 1.80 -0.79
N GLU A 43 -0.60 3.09 -0.44
CA GLU A 43 0.58 3.65 0.24
C GLU A 43 0.71 3.09 1.65
N ALA A 44 -0.38 3.03 2.40
CA ALA A 44 -0.38 2.46 3.74
C ALA A 44 -0.01 0.97 3.73
N ALA A 45 -0.53 0.19 2.77
CA ALA A 45 -0.17 -1.22 2.64
C ALA A 45 1.31 -1.40 2.31
N ALA A 46 1.85 -0.60 1.40
CA ALA A 46 3.26 -0.66 1.03
C ALA A 46 4.19 -0.34 2.20
N LEU A 47 3.93 0.76 2.94
CA LEU A 47 4.72 1.16 4.10
C LEU A 47 4.61 0.13 5.24
N SER A 48 3.38 -0.30 5.57
CA SER A 48 3.17 -1.26 6.65
C SER A 48 3.80 -2.62 6.34
N ALA A 49 3.77 -3.09 5.09
CA ALA A 49 4.37 -4.35 4.71
C ALA A 49 5.91 -4.26 4.57
N ALA A 50 6.44 -3.09 4.23
CA ALA A 50 7.89 -2.85 4.15
C ALA A 50 8.56 -2.69 5.53
N GLY A 51 7.77 -2.41 6.58
CA GLY A 51 8.22 -2.37 7.96
C GLY A 51 8.76 -1.01 8.42
N ASP A 52 9.27 -0.99 9.64
CA ASP A 52 9.77 0.23 10.29
C ASP A 52 10.96 0.83 9.53
N GLY A 53 11.00 2.17 9.47
CA GLY A 53 12.01 2.92 8.72
C GLY A 53 11.81 2.92 7.21
N SER A 54 10.79 2.22 6.70
CA SER A 54 10.51 2.20 5.26
C SER A 54 10.10 3.56 4.72
N SER A 55 10.29 3.75 3.42
CA SER A 55 9.89 4.97 2.73
C SER A 55 9.28 4.67 1.37
N LEU A 56 8.33 5.51 0.93
CA LEU A 56 7.75 5.39 -0.40
C LEU A 56 8.81 5.70 -1.47
N ILE A 57 8.98 4.80 -2.41
CA ILE A 57 9.76 5.02 -3.64
C ILE A 57 8.92 5.89 -4.59
N PHE A 58 7.64 5.54 -4.74
CA PHE A 58 6.66 6.31 -5.50
C PHE A 58 5.34 6.38 -4.73
N LYS A 59 4.66 7.53 -4.83
CA LYS A 59 3.28 7.71 -4.38
C LYS A 59 2.33 6.84 -5.19
N ARG A 60 1.05 6.84 -4.81
CA ARG A 60 -0.03 6.11 -5.48
C ARG A 60 0.01 6.24 -7.01
N LEU A 61 0.14 5.11 -7.70
CA LEU A 61 0.00 4.95 -9.14
C LEU A 61 -1.34 4.29 -9.45
N VAL A 62 -1.95 4.69 -10.56
CA VAL A 62 -3.20 4.13 -11.07
C VAL A 62 -2.93 3.62 -12.48
N SER A 63 -3.33 2.39 -12.78
CA SER A 63 -3.19 1.82 -14.12
C SER A 63 -4.03 2.60 -15.14
N SER A 64 -3.66 2.53 -16.42
CA SER A 64 -4.35 3.24 -17.51
C SER A 64 -5.82 2.87 -17.63
N ASP A 65 -6.17 1.61 -17.34
CA ASP A 65 -7.55 1.11 -17.30
C ASP A 65 -8.31 1.47 -16.00
N LYS A 66 -7.64 2.13 -15.04
CA LYS A 66 -8.16 2.55 -13.72
C LYS A 66 -8.64 1.40 -12.83
N LEU A 67 -8.35 0.15 -13.17
CA LEU A 67 -8.77 -1.01 -12.39
C LEU A 67 -7.77 -1.36 -11.27
N THR A 68 -6.53 -0.89 -11.37
CA THR A 68 -5.48 -1.18 -10.39
C THR A 68 -4.92 0.10 -9.81
N THR A 69 -4.71 0.09 -8.50
CA THR A 69 -3.96 1.12 -7.79
C THR A 69 -2.83 0.45 -7.01
N CYS A 70 -1.61 0.95 -7.12
CA CYS A 70 -0.45 0.44 -6.39
C CYS A 70 0.42 1.57 -5.84
N ALA A 71 1.29 1.24 -4.89
CA ALA A 71 2.36 2.09 -4.40
C ALA A 71 3.57 1.22 -4.08
N PHE A 72 4.76 1.81 -4.03
CA PHE A 72 6.00 1.08 -3.78
C PHE A 72 6.71 1.70 -2.59
N ALA A 73 7.13 0.87 -1.64
CA ALA A 73 7.95 1.27 -0.52
C ALA A 73 9.25 0.46 -0.50
N LYS A 74 10.33 1.09 -0.05
CA LYS A 74 11.62 0.45 0.22
C LYS A 74 11.73 0.25 1.72
N GLY A 75 11.85 -0.99 2.16
CA GLY A 75 12.20 -1.32 3.54
C GLY A 75 13.65 -0.93 3.85
N SER A 76 13.92 -0.63 5.12
CA SER A 76 15.29 -0.44 5.61
C SER A 76 15.93 -1.80 5.87
N PHE A 77 16.40 -2.48 4.83
CA PHE A 77 17.15 -3.72 5.06
C PHE A 77 18.46 -3.42 5.80
N LYS A 78 18.66 -4.10 6.92
CA LYS A 78 19.96 -4.59 7.39
C LYS A 78 20.09 -6.04 6.95
#